data_AF-A0A834TTF2-F1
#
_entry.id   AF-A0A834TTF2-F1
#
_cell.length_a   1.000
_cell.length_b   1.000
_cell.length_c   1.000
_cell.angle_alpha   90.00
_cell.angle_beta   90.00
_cell.angle_gamma   90.00
#
_symmetry.space_group_name_H-M   'P 1'
#
loop_
_entity.id
_entity.type
_entity.pdbx_description
1 polymer ?
#
loop_
_entity_poly.entity_id
_entity_poly.type
_entity_poly.pdbx_seq_one_letter_code
_entity_poly.pdbx_strand_id
1 'polypeptide(L)'
;MGSILGNWPSYDPQNFSQLRPSDPSSPSVSISYSKMTPATYHPTHGRTLPPPDQVITTEAKNILLRHIYQRAEEKLKPKRAASDNLLPLHGCKQPRVSN
;
A
#
# COMPACT_ATOMS: atom_id res chain seq x y z
N MET A 1 18.18 -2.66 -33.56
CA MET A 1 16.87 -2.88 -32.91
C MET A 1 17.12 -3.57 -31.58
N GLY A 2 16.91 -2.87 -30.46
CA GLY A 2 17.04 -3.48 -29.13
C GLY A 2 15.86 -4.43 -28.88
N SER A 3 16.12 -5.59 -28.25
CA SER A 3 15.07 -6.56 -27.94
C SER A 3 14.04 -5.95 -26.99
N ILE A 4 12.76 -5.97 -27.38
CA ILE A 4 11.60 -5.45 -26.64
C ILE A 4 11.45 -6.15 -25.26
N LEU A 5 12.06 -7.33 -25.10
CA LEU A 5 12.01 -8.16 -23.90
C LEU A 5 13.37 -8.34 -23.20
N GLY A 6 14.42 -7.65 -23.66
CA GLY A 6 15.81 -8.07 -23.43
C GLY A 6 16.53 -7.55 -22.18
N ASN A 7 15.93 -6.70 -21.35
CA ASN A 7 16.65 -6.03 -20.25
C ASN A 7 15.84 -6.01 -18.94
N TRP A 8 15.41 -7.18 -18.45
CA TRP A 8 14.78 -7.26 -17.13
C TRP A 8 15.78 -6.97 -16.01
N PRO A 9 15.35 -6.29 -14.92
CA PRO A 9 16.22 -6.03 -13.80
C PRO A 9 16.69 -7.35 -13.17
N SER A 10 18.00 -7.44 -12.93
CA SER A 10 18.61 -8.51 -12.16
C SER A 10 19.32 -7.92 -10.96
N TYR A 11 18.89 -8.31 -9.76
CA TYR A 11 19.54 -7.89 -8.53
C TYR A 11 20.91 -8.56 -8.36
N ASP A 12 20.98 -9.86 -8.66
CA ASP A 12 22.22 -10.64 -8.75
C ASP A 12 22.10 -11.62 -9.94
N PRO A 13 22.95 -11.49 -10.97
CA PRO A 13 22.99 -12.40 -12.13
C PRO A 13 23.17 -13.88 -11.78
N GLN A 14 23.70 -14.20 -10.59
CA GLN A 14 23.96 -15.58 -10.18
C GLN A 14 22.71 -16.30 -9.65
N ASN A 15 21.68 -15.58 -9.19
CA ASN A 15 20.48 -16.10 -8.51
C ASN A 15 19.83 -17.31 -9.20
N PHE A 16 19.82 -17.32 -10.54
CA PHE A 16 19.18 -18.37 -11.34
C PHE A 16 20.15 -19.08 -12.29
N SER A 17 21.44 -18.72 -12.26
CA SER A 17 22.45 -19.24 -13.18
C SER A 17 22.74 -20.74 -13.00
N GLN A 18 22.49 -21.26 -11.80
CA GLN A 18 22.80 -22.65 -11.41
C GLN A 18 21.56 -23.55 -11.38
N LEU A 19 20.36 -23.01 -11.63
CA LEU A 19 19.16 -23.83 -11.72
C LEU A 19 19.22 -24.62 -13.03
N ARG A 20 19.59 -25.90 -12.93
CA ARG A 20 19.48 -26.83 -14.05
C ARG A 20 18.00 -27.18 -14.24
N PRO A 21 17.46 -27.14 -15.48
CA PRO A 21 16.24 -27.86 -15.79
C PRO A 21 16.44 -29.32 -15.37
N SER A 22 15.63 -29.83 -14.45
CA SER A 22 15.80 -31.17 -13.91
C SER A 22 15.73 -32.21 -15.03
N ASP A 23 16.74 -33.05 -15.15
CA ASP A 23 16.65 -34.28 -15.94
C ASP A 23 15.64 -35.21 -15.23
N PRO A 24 14.55 -35.62 -15.90
CA PRO A 24 13.50 -36.43 -15.27
C PRO A 24 13.98 -37.82 -14.81
N SER A 25 15.19 -38.23 -15.21
CA SER A 25 15.77 -39.55 -14.89
C SER A 25 16.73 -39.55 -13.69
N SER A 26 17.11 -38.40 -13.14
CA SER A 26 18.14 -38.32 -12.10
C SER A 26 17.57 -37.86 -10.75
N PRO A 27 17.40 -38.77 -9.77
CA PRO A 27 16.91 -38.43 -8.43
C PRO A 27 17.97 -37.70 -7.59
N SER A 28 19.14 -37.34 -8.15
CA SER A 28 20.13 -36.51 -7.46
C SER A 28 19.77 -35.02 -7.43
N VAL A 29 18.73 -34.61 -8.19
CA VAL A 29 17.91 -33.43 -7.88
C VAL A 29 16.46 -33.88 -7.63
N SER A 30 16.29 -35.04 -6.99
CA SER A 30 15.42 -35.00 -5.82
C SER A 30 16.14 -34.06 -4.85
N ILE A 31 15.90 -32.76 -5.06
CA ILE A 31 15.31 -31.99 -3.99
C ILE A 31 14.25 -32.94 -3.46
N SER A 32 14.63 -33.75 -2.47
CA SER A 32 13.69 -34.54 -1.69
C SER A 32 12.52 -33.59 -1.54
N TYR A 33 11.29 -33.97 -1.88
CA TYR A 33 10.16 -33.03 -1.83
C TYR A 33 10.07 -32.32 -0.44
N SER A 34 10.82 -32.82 0.55
CA SER A 34 11.23 -32.20 1.83
C SER A 34 12.22 -31.00 1.82
N LYS A 35 13.00 -30.71 0.79
CA LYS A 35 14.16 -29.78 0.79
C LYS A 35 13.86 -28.42 0.16
N MET A 36 12.79 -28.32 -0.63
CA MET A 36 12.27 -27.04 -1.15
C MET A 36 11.13 -26.47 -0.31
N THR A 37 10.59 -27.23 0.64
CA THR A 37 9.56 -26.73 1.53
C THR A 37 10.23 -25.84 2.57
N PRO A 38 9.89 -24.54 2.64
CA PRO A 38 10.32 -23.71 3.76
C PRO A 38 9.88 -24.37 5.07
N ALA A 39 10.78 -24.49 6.02
CA ALA A 39 10.43 -25.03 7.33
C ALA A 39 9.36 -24.14 7.99
N THR A 40 8.36 -24.77 8.62
CA THR A 40 7.39 -24.02 9.42
C THR A 40 8.09 -23.41 10.63
N TYR A 41 8.02 -22.09 10.75
CA TYR A 41 8.58 -21.39 11.91
C TYR A 41 7.70 -21.63 13.14
N HIS A 42 8.32 -22.11 14.22
CA HIS A 42 7.67 -22.32 15.52
C HIS A 42 8.30 -21.38 16.56
N PRO A 43 7.61 -20.29 16.97
CA PRO A 43 8.12 -19.38 17.99
C PRO A 43 8.30 -20.09 19.33
N THR A 44 9.49 -19.99 19.93
CA THR A 44 9.78 -20.54 21.28
C THR A 44 9.59 -19.50 22.39
N HIS A 45 9.36 -18.23 22.02
CA HIS A 45 9.16 -17.13 22.94
C HIS A 45 7.71 -16.63 22.91
N GLY A 46 7.17 -16.26 24.07
CA GLY A 46 5.79 -15.78 24.19
C GLY A 46 5.55 -14.36 23.67
N ARG A 47 6.62 -13.59 23.43
CA ARG A 47 6.60 -12.25 22.81
C ARG A 47 7.88 -12.08 22.01
N THR A 48 7.77 -11.67 20.74
CA THR A 48 8.92 -11.16 20.00
C THR A 48 9.56 -10.07 20.85
N LEU A 49 10.87 -10.16 21.08
CA LEU A 49 11.64 -9.10 21.72
C LEU A 49 12.28 -8.25 20.61
N PRO A 50 12.18 -6.91 20.68
CA PRO A 50 11.48 -6.12 21.70
C PRO A 50 9.96 -6.32 21.63
N PRO A 51 9.25 -6.15 22.77
CA PRO A 51 7.78 -6.13 22.75
C PRO A 51 7.29 -5.20 21.63
N PRO A 52 6.15 -5.49 20.99
CA PRO A 52 5.61 -4.60 19.99
C PRO A 52 5.47 -3.19 20.57
N ASP A 53 6.23 -2.23 20.04
CA ASP A 53 6.25 -0.85 20.53
C ASP A 53 4.96 -0.08 20.16
N GLN A 54 4.09 -0.69 19.34
CA GLN A 54 2.86 -0.09 18.86
C GLN A 54 1.74 -1.14 18.79
N VAL A 55 0.51 -0.66 19.02
CA VAL A 55 -0.72 -1.47 18.94
C VAL A 55 -1.64 -0.85 17.90
N ILE A 56 -2.14 -1.66 16.97
CA ILE A 56 -3.18 -1.23 16.01
C ILE A 56 -4.51 -1.20 16.74
N THR A 57 -5.12 -0.02 16.84
CA THR A 57 -6.42 0.18 17.50
C THR A 57 -7.48 0.62 16.49
N THR A 58 -8.72 0.18 16.68
CA THR A 58 -9.87 0.66 15.91
C THR A 58 -10.52 1.86 16.59
N GLU A 59 -11.08 2.77 15.81
CA GLU A 59 -11.84 3.89 16.36
C GLU A 59 -13.19 3.40 16.91
N ALA A 60 -13.47 3.71 18.17
CA ALA A 60 -14.72 3.30 18.83
C ALA A 60 -15.95 4.12 18.39
N LYS A 61 -15.75 5.32 17.85
CA LYS A 61 -16.87 6.20 17.45
C LYS A 61 -17.57 5.61 16.23
N ASN A 62 -18.90 5.59 16.29
CA ASN A 62 -19.73 5.31 15.13
C ASN A 62 -19.40 6.28 13.99
N ILE A 63 -19.36 5.77 12.76
CA ILE A 63 -18.98 6.55 11.59
C ILE A 63 -19.84 7.80 11.40
N LEU A 64 -21.16 7.75 11.66
CA LEU A 64 -22.04 8.90 11.47
C LEU A 64 -21.73 10.00 12.50
N LEU A 65 -21.56 9.61 13.76
CA LEU A 65 -21.21 10.54 14.84
C LEU A 65 -19.87 11.22 14.58
N ARG A 66 -18.87 10.45 14.12
CA ARG A 66 -17.57 10.99 13.71
C ARG A 66 -17.71 12.10 12.67
N HIS A 67 -18.51 11.88 11.63
CA HIS A 67 -18.74 12.90 10.60
C HIS A 67 -19.47 14.14 11.13
N ILE A 68 -20.49 13.96 11.98
CA ILE A 68 -21.25 15.07 12.56
C ILE A 68 -20.32 15.94 13.42
N TYR A 69 -19.52 15.34 14.31
CA TYR A 69 -18.60 16.08 15.17
C TYR A 69 -17.48 16.75 14.37
N GLN A 70 -16.91 16.07 13.37
CA GLN A 70 -15.91 16.66 12.48
C GLN A 70 -16.46 17.90 11.75
N ARG A 71 -17.69 17.81 11.22
CA ARG A 71 -18.37 18.95 10.58
C ARG A 71 -18.64 20.08 11.56
N ALA A 72 -19.05 19.78 12.79
CA ALA A 72 -19.28 20.80 13.81
C ALA A 72 -17.97 21.54 14.15
N GLU A 73 -16.87 20.81 14.37
CA GLU A 73 -15.55 21.41 14.62
C GLU A 73 -15.07 22.30 13.46
N GLU A 74 -15.25 21.87 12.21
CA GLU A 74 -14.92 22.69 11.03
C GLU A 74 -15.68 24.02 10.99
N LYS A 75 -16.92 24.05 11.49
CA LYS A 75 -17.75 25.28 11.54
C LYS A 75 -17.40 26.19 12.72
N LEU A 76 -16.84 25.61 13.79
CA LEU A 76 -16.41 26.35 14.97
C LEU A 76 -14.98 26.88 14.87
N LYS A 77 -14.15 26.31 13.99
CA LYS A 77 -12.84 26.89 13.64
C LYS A 77 -13.08 28.34 13.18
N PRO A 78 -12.51 29.35 13.88
CA PRO A 78 -12.66 30.74 13.49
C PRO A 78 -12.28 30.86 12.01
N LYS A 79 -13.16 31.43 11.19
CA LYS A 79 -12.75 31.89 9.87
C LYS A 79 -11.59 32.84 10.14
N ARG A 80 -10.35 32.41 9.86
CA ARG A 80 -9.24 33.36 9.68
C ARG A 80 -9.81 34.42 8.75
N ALA A 81 -9.77 35.69 9.18
CA ALA A 81 -10.21 36.80 8.35
C ALA A 81 -9.63 36.56 6.95
N ALA A 82 -10.49 36.66 5.92
CA ALA A 82 -10.06 36.53 4.55
C ALA A 82 -8.81 37.40 4.39
N SER A 83 -7.68 36.82 3.97
CA SER A 83 -6.61 37.66 3.48
C SER A 83 -7.22 38.43 2.32
N ASP A 84 -7.36 39.74 2.46
CA ASP A 84 -7.74 40.65 1.41
C ASP A 84 -6.93 40.33 0.16
N ASN A 85 -7.55 39.61 -0.76
CA ASN A 85 -7.18 39.58 -2.16
C ASN A 85 -8.50 39.69 -2.91
N LEU A 86 -9.11 40.88 -2.78
CA LEU A 86 -10.11 41.35 -3.72
C LEU A 86 -9.45 41.44 -5.10
N LEU A 87 -9.90 40.63 -6.05
CA LEU A 87 -9.86 41.01 -7.45
C LEU A 87 -11.30 40.98 -8.01
N PRO A 88 -11.80 42.11 -8.53
CA PRO A 88 -13.14 42.23 -9.07
C PRO A 88 -13.14 42.02 -10.59
N LEU A 89 -14.12 41.27 -11.13
CA LEU A 89 -15.03 41.70 -12.22
C LEU A 89 -15.82 40.53 -12.82
N HIS A 90 -17.15 40.63 -12.68
CA HIS A 90 -18.20 40.41 -13.68
C HIS A 90 -17.96 39.55 -14.94
N GLY A 91 -18.91 38.63 -15.19
CA GLY A 91 -19.23 38.12 -16.52
C GLY A 91 -20.16 36.90 -16.49
N CYS A 92 -21.46 37.08 -16.24
CA CYS A 92 -22.51 37.08 -17.28
C CYS A 92 -23.00 35.70 -17.77
N LYS A 93 -24.23 35.39 -17.32
CA LYS A 93 -25.35 34.71 -18.00
C LYS A 93 -25.31 33.17 -18.11
N GLN A 94 -26.24 32.56 -17.35
CA GLN A 94 -26.78 31.21 -17.55
C GLN A 94 -27.48 31.09 -18.92
N PRO A 95 -27.52 29.90 -19.54
CA PRO A 95 -28.60 29.50 -20.42
C PRO A 95 -29.65 28.68 -19.64
N ARG A 96 -30.91 29.13 -19.66
CA ARG A 96 -32.08 28.30 -19.35
C ARG A 96 -32.26 27.30 -20.49
N VAL A 97 -32.37 26.01 -20.19
CA VAL A 97 -32.93 25.02 -21.11
C VAL A 97 -34.44 25.03 -20.94
N SER A 98 -35.17 25.42 -21.98
CA SER A 98 -36.61 25.20 -22.12
C SER A 98 -36.87 23.78 -22.62
N ASN A 99 -38.01 23.22 -22.21
CA ASN A 99 -38.53 21.88 -22.55
C ASN A 99 -38.44 21.52 -24.04
#